data_AF-A0A6V7HBX9-F1
#
_entry.id   AF-A0A6V7HBX9-F1
#
_cell.length_a   1.000
_cell.length_b   1.000
_cell.length_c   1.000
_cell.angle_alpha   90.00
_cell.angle_beta   90.00
_cell.angle_gamma   90.00
#
_symmetry.space_group_name_H-M   'P 1'
#
loop_
_entity.id
_entity.type
_entity.pdbx_description
1 polymer ?
#
loop_
_entity_poly.entity_id
_entity_poly.type
_entity_poly.pdbx_seq_one_letter_code
_entity_poly.pdbx_strand_id
1 'polypeptide(L)'
;GASILGAAVSSATRGPSYNKDRCFTLLVIDDQNTDWSKYFRGRRLHGDYEIRVEQAEFRELSLTATETGSVVSMAVYRNGTKVIRSFKPDFVLIRQNLKDAGEDYKNLLLGLMYGGVPSVNNLTAIYNFQFNMRMAFLTATVPSGQTMGVCAPTWTSTSSGERQLPVDRANLLSEPS
;
A
#
# COMPACT_ATOMS: atom_id res chain seq x y z
N GLY A 1 -0.34 26.83 -63.34
CA GLY A 1 -1.34 26.95 -62.26
C GLY A 1 -1.42 25.62 -61.56
N ALA A 2 -1.13 25.58 -60.26
CA ALA A 2 -1.22 24.38 -59.42
C ALA A 2 -2.63 24.25 -58.83
N SER A 3 -3.15 23.03 -58.75
CA SER A 3 -4.27 22.60 -57.90
C SER A 3 -4.06 21.10 -57.69
N ILE A 4 -3.54 20.59 -56.56
CA ILE A 4 -4.06 20.53 -55.17
C ILE A 4 -5.53 20.09 -55.09
N LEU A 5 -5.77 18.83 -54.72
CA LEU A 5 -6.96 18.21 -54.10
C LEU A 5 -6.85 16.68 -54.31
N GLY A 6 -6.82 15.79 -53.31
CA GLY A 6 -6.86 15.96 -51.87
C GLY A 6 -6.39 14.67 -51.22
N ALA A 7 -5.40 14.77 -50.34
CA ALA A 7 -5.08 13.73 -49.38
C ALA A 7 -5.84 14.05 -48.10
N ALA A 8 -6.97 13.38 -47.88
CA ALA A 8 -7.57 13.28 -46.56
C ALA A 8 -7.32 11.86 -46.06
N VAL A 9 -6.12 11.63 -45.53
CA VAL A 9 -5.90 10.49 -44.65
C VAL A 9 -6.61 10.83 -43.34
N SER A 10 -7.75 10.18 -43.12
CA SER A 10 -8.49 10.23 -41.87
C SER A 10 -7.51 9.98 -40.72
N SER A 11 -7.30 11.02 -39.92
CA SER A 11 -6.54 10.97 -38.68
C SER A 11 -7.19 9.93 -37.78
N ALA A 12 -6.61 8.73 -37.74
CA ALA A 12 -6.84 7.80 -36.67
C ALA A 12 -6.59 8.56 -35.37
N THR A 13 -7.62 8.68 -34.54
CA THR A 13 -7.59 9.29 -33.22
C THR A 13 -6.56 8.51 -32.39
N ARG A 14 -5.31 8.95 -32.48
CA ARG A 14 -4.25 8.49 -31.57
C ARG A 14 -4.73 8.90 -30.20
N GLY A 15 -5.02 7.92 -29.34
CA GLY A 15 -5.18 8.18 -27.92
C GLY A 15 -4.01 9.04 -27.42
N PRO A 16 -4.19 9.82 -26.34
CA PRO A 16 -3.16 10.72 -25.84
C PRO A 16 -1.83 9.99 -25.76
N SER A 17 -0.81 10.51 -26.46
CA SER A 17 0.52 9.93 -26.41
C SER A 17 1.02 9.98 -24.97
N TYR A 18 1.41 8.81 -24.45
CA TYR A 18 2.00 8.63 -23.13
C TYR A 18 3.14 9.65 -22.91
N ASN A 19 2.94 10.57 -21.98
CA ASN A 19 3.91 11.59 -21.63
C ASN A 19 4.56 11.20 -20.29
N LYS A 20 5.82 10.75 -20.34
CA LYS A 20 6.58 10.33 -19.15
C LYS A 20 6.70 11.44 -18.11
N ASP A 21 6.69 12.70 -18.53
CA ASP A 21 6.88 13.86 -17.66
C ASP A 21 5.58 14.32 -16.99
N ARG A 22 4.43 13.74 -17.40
CA ARG A 22 3.09 14.06 -16.89
C ARG A 22 2.29 12.80 -16.57
N CYS A 23 2.96 11.83 -15.95
CA CYS A 23 2.37 10.56 -15.53
C CYS A 23 2.49 10.44 -14.01
N PHE A 24 1.37 10.18 -13.35
CA PHE A 24 1.31 9.84 -11.92
C PHE A 24 1.06 8.34 -11.79
N THR A 25 2.03 7.60 -11.25
CA THR A 25 1.98 6.14 -11.13
C THR A 25 1.39 5.75 -9.78
N LEU A 26 0.17 5.22 -9.80
CA LEU A 26 -0.49 4.64 -8.63
C LEU A 26 -0.26 3.12 -8.62
N LEU A 27 0.48 2.64 -7.63
CA LEU A 27 0.57 1.21 -7.35
C LEU A 27 -0.64 0.77 -6.50
N VAL A 28 -1.39 -0.21 -6.98
CA VAL A 28 -2.46 -0.85 -6.23
C VAL A 28 -2.04 -2.26 -5.86
N ILE A 29 -1.93 -2.53 -4.56
CA ILE A 29 -1.60 -3.85 -4.02
C ILE A 29 -2.89 -4.56 -3.64
N ASP A 30 -3.42 -5.35 -4.57
CA ASP A 30 -4.70 -6.05 -4.47
C ASP A 30 -4.75 -7.27 -5.40
N ASP A 31 -5.76 -8.11 -5.22
CA ASP A 31 -6.03 -9.23 -6.12
C ASP A 31 -6.54 -8.76 -7.50
N GLN A 32 -6.68 -9.70 -8.43
CA GLN A 32 -7.16 -9.43 -9.80
C GLN A 32 -8.70 -9.42 -9.93
N ASN A 33 -9.45 -9.59 -8.84
CA ASN A 33 -10.92 -9.62 -8.89
C ASN A 33 -11.50 -8.21 -9.13
N THR A 34 -10.78 -7.17 -8.71
CA THR A 34 -11.18 -5.78 -8.90
C THR A 34 -10.27 -5.08 -9.91
N ASP A 35 -10.81 -4.64 -11.04
CA ASP A 35 -10.06 -3.82 -12.01
C ASP A 35 -10.02 -2.36 -11.56
N TRP A 36 -8.94 -1.98 -10.88
CA TRP A 36 -8.74 -0.61 -10.40
C TRP A 36 -8.51 0.37 -11.54
N SER A 37 -7.92 -0.06 -12.66
CA SER A 37 -7.65 0.80 -13.81
C SER A 37 -8.94 1.40 -14.38
N LYS A 38 -10.05 0.65 -14.33
CA LYS A 38 -11.37 1.13 -14.74
C LYS A 38 -11.85 2.35 -13.95
N TYR A 39 -11.61 2.39 -12.63
CA TYR A 39 -12.09 3.48 -11.76
C TYR A 39 -11.29 4.77 -11.95
N PHE A 40 -10.01 4.66 -12.32
CA PHE A 40 -9.14 5.79 -12.60
C PHE A 40 -9.11 6.21 -14.08
N ARG A 41 -9.82 5.48 -14.96
CA ARG A 41 -9.87 5.81 -16.38
C ARG A 41 -10.42 7.22 -16.62
N GLY A 42 -9.66 8.04 -17.34
CA GLY A 42 -10.02 9.42 -17.65
C GLY A 42 -9.91 10.39 -16.46
N ARG A 43 -9.47 9.92 -15.28
CA ARG A 43 -9.14 10.79 -14.15
C ARG A 43 -7.76 11.39 -14.36
N ARG A 44 -7.61 12.65 -13.99
CA ARG A 44 -6.35 13.40 -14.08
C ARG A 44 -6.08 14.13 -12.78
N LEU A 45 -4.82 14.17 -12.37
CA LEU A 45 -4.37 14.95 -11.23
C LEU A 45 -3.96 16.34 -11.72
N HIS A 46 -4.45 17.40 -11.07
CA HIS A 46 -4.22 18.79 -11.44
C HIS A 46 -4.49 19.12 -12.94
N GLY A 47 -5.43 18.41 -13.57
CA GLY A 47 -5.83 18.60 -14.97
C GLY A 47 -4.87 17.99 -16.02
N ASP A 48 -3.58 17.92 -15.70
CA ASP A 48 -2.53 17.61 -16.69
C ASP A 48 -1.83 16.26 -16.48
N TYR A 49 -1.86 15.70 -15.27
CA TYR A 49 -1.20 14.42 -14.99
C TYR A 49 -2.17 13.26 -15.22
N GLU A 50 -1.77 12.35 -16.10
CA GLU A 50 -2.49 11.10 -16.31
C GLU A 50 -2.18 10.10 -15.18
N ILE A 51 -3.22 9.45 -14.65
CA ILE A 51 -3.05 8.44 -13.60
C ILE A 51 -2.80 7.08 -14.27
N ARG A 52 -1.59 6.56 -14.13
CA ARG A 52 -1.23 5.20 -14.53
C ARG A 52 -1.39 4.27 -13.34
N VAL A 53 -2.33 3.33 -13.45
CA VAL A 53 -2.54 2.30 -12.44
C VAL A 53 -1.66 1.09 -12.76
N GLU A 54 -0.81 0.71 -11.82
CA GLU A 54 -0.07 -0.54 -11.83
C GLU A 54 -0.63 -1.43 -10.71
N GLN A 55 -1.19 -2.58 -11.06
CA GLN A 55 -1.86 -3.47 -10.10
C GLN A 55 -1.17 -4.83 -10.03
N ALA A 56 -0.91 -5.29 -8.80
CA ALA A 56 -0.34 -6.61 -8.51
C ALA A 56 -0.59 -7.03 -7.06
N GLU A 57 -0.47 -8.32 -6.80
CA GLU A 57 -0.43 -8.86 -5.44
C GLU A 57 0.99 -8.75 -4.84
N PHE A 58 1.10 -8.77 -3.51
CA PHE A 58 2.40 -8.74 -2.82
C PHE A 58 3.38 -9.80 -3.31
N ARG A 59 2.90 -11.02 -3.59
CA ARG A 59 3.71 -12.15 -4.09
C ARG A 59 4.36 -11.90 -5.45
N GLU A 60 3.82 -10.97 -6.23
CA GLU A 60 4.31 -10.64 -7.58
C GLU A 60 5.34 -9.50 -7.55
N LEU A 61 5.56 -8.90 -6.38
CA LEU A 61 6.36 -7.70 -6.21
C LEU A 61 7.71 -8.01 -5.55
N SER A 62 8.72 -7.29 -6.00
CA SER A 62 9.95 -7.05 -5.27
C SER A 62 10.28 -5.56 -5.35
N LEU A 63 11.12 -5.06 -4.45
CA LEU A 63 11.49 -3.66 -4.47
C LEU A 63 12.96 -3.45 -4.10
N THR A 64 13.51 -2.36 -4.61
CA THR A 64 14.78 -1.79 -4.18
C THR A 64 14.53 -0.36 -3.73
N ALA A 65 14.82 -0.07 -2.46
CA ALA A 65 14.60 1.24 -1.88
C ALA A 65 15.94 1.98 -1.75
N THR A 66 15.93 3.26 -2.10
CA THR A 66 17.05 4.20 -1.99
C THR A 66 16.57 5.46 -1.29
N GLU A 67 17.50 6.34 -0.91
CA GLU A 67 17.18 7.67 -0.36
C GLU A 67 16.33 8.53 -1.31
N THR A 68 16.39 8.25 -2.62
CA THR A 68 15.68 8.99 -3.67
C THR A 68 14.32 8.40 -4.02
N GLY A 69 13.95 7.25 -3.46
CA GLY A 69 12.64 6.61 -3.66
C GLY A 69 12.70 5.09 -3.68
N SER A 70 11.57 4.46 -4.00
CA SER A 70 11.51 3.00 -4.21
C SER A 70 11.33 2.67 -5.68
N VAL A 71 12.10 1.72 -6.20
CA VAL A 71 11.85 1.07 -7.49
C VAL A 71 11.18 -0.27 -7.22
N VAL A 72 9.96 -0.43 -7.72
CA VAL A 72 9.17 -1.66 -7.60
C VAL A 72 9.34 -2.45 -8.89
N SER A 73 9.67 -3.72 -8.75
CA SER A 73 9.72 -4.69 -9.84
C SER A 73 8.57 -5.67 -9.70
N MET A 74 7.81 -5.82 -10.78
CA MET A 74 6.61 -6.64 -10.80
C MET A 74 6.78 -7.76 -11.81
N ALA A 75 6.57 -8.99 -11.36
CA ALA A 75 6.65 -10.19 -12.16
C ALA A 75 5.25 -10.67 -12.55
N VAL A 76 4.93 -10.61 -13.84
CA VAL A 76 3.65 -11.07 -14.38
C VAL A 76 3.89 -12.22 -15.33
N TYR A 77 3.12 -13.30 -15.20
CA TYR A 77 3.15 -14.41 -16.15
C TYR A 77 2.18 -14.12 -17.32
N ARG A 78 2.72 -14.08 -18.53
CA ARG A 78 1.93 -13.94 -19.77
C ARG A 78 2.23 -15.12 -20.67
N ASN A 79 1.21 -15.94 -20.95
CA ASN A 79 1.32 -17.12 -21.81
C ASN A 79 2.46 -18.07 -21.38
N GLY A 80 2.62 -18.29 -20.07
CA GLY A 80 3.69 -19.11 -19.50
C GLY A 80 5.08 -18.44 -19.43
N THR A 81 5.25 -17.26 -20.01
CA THR A 81 6.51 -16.49 -19.91
C THR A 81 6.45 -15.50 -18.76
N LYS A 82 7.45 -15.52 -17.88
CA LYS A 82 7.61 -14.54 -16.81
C LYS A 82 8.16 -13.23 -17.38
N VAL A 83 7.37 -12.17 -17.33
CA VAL A 83 7.78 -10.82 -17.73
C VAL A 83 7.95 -9.97 -16.49
N ILE A 84 9.14 -9.40 -16.30
CA ILE A 84 9.44 -8.50 -15.19
C ILE A 84 9.49 -7.07 -15.72
N ARG A 85 8.74 -6.17 -15.09
CA ARG A 85 8.80 -4.73 -15.37
C ARG A 85 9.05 -3.95 -14.09
N SER A 86 9.82 -2.88 -14.18
CA SER A 86 10.15 -2.04 -13.04
C SER A 86 9.65 -0.61 -13.24
N PHE A 87 9.16 0.00 -12.17
CA PHE A 87 8.67 1.37 -12.17
C PHE A 87 8.85 2.00 -10.79
N LYS A 88 8.82 3.32 -10.73
CA LYS A 88 8.81 4.10 -9.49
C LYS A 88 7.37 4.52 -9.21
N PRO A 89 6.72 4.02 -8.14
CA PRO A 89 5.39 4.47 -7.76
C PRO A 89 5.46 5.88 -7.14
N ASP A 90 4.49 6.72 -7.49
CA ASP A 90 4.29 8.03 -6.87
C ASP A 90 3.37 7.93 -5.65
N PHE A 91 2.51 6.90 -5.63
CA PHE A 91 1.59 6.61 -4.53
C PHE A 91 1.25 5.13 -4.46
N VAL A 92 0.91 4.63 -3.28
CA VAL A 92 0.49 3.24 -3.07
C VAL A 92 -0.87 3.14 -2.39
N LEU A 93 -1.77 2.33 -2.96
CA LEU A 93 -3.00 1.89 -2.32
C LEU A 93 -2.83 0.42 -1.89
N ILE A 94 -2.87 0.15 -0.59
CA ILE A 94 -2.71 -1.21 -0.06
C ILE A 94 -4.07 -1.76 0.37
N ARG A 95 -4.50 -2.84 -0.28
CA ARG A 95 -5.78 -3.53 -0.04
C ARG A 95 -5.61 -4.98 0.43
N GLN A 96 -4.44 -5.58 0.21
CA GLN A 96 -4.10 -6.92 0.65
C GLN A 96 -3.50 -6.94 2.08
N ASN A 97 -3.67 -8.05 2.80
CA ASN A 97 -3.00 -8.28 4.08
C ASN A 97 -1.50 -8.56 3.87
N LEU A 98 -0.65 -8.11 4.79
CA LEU A 98 0.81 -8.34 4.72
C LEU A 98 1.23 -9.79 4.99
N LYS A 99 0.34 -10.59 5.56
CA LYS A 99 0.56 -12.01 5.82
C LYS A 99 -0.42 -12.80 5.00
N ASP A 100 0.09 -13.70 4.18
CA ASP A 100 -0.71 -14.58 3.35
C ASP A 100 -0.07 -15.96 3.28
N ALA A 101 -0.84 -17.01 3.56
CA ALA A 101 -0.45 -18.41 3.44
C ALA A 101 0.97 -18.81 3.95
N GLY A 102 1.50 -18.11 4.96
CA GLY A 102 2.83 -18.38 5.55
C GLY A 102 3.93 -17.40 5.10
N GLU A 103 3.67 -16.56 4.12
CA GLU A 103 4.56 -15.49 3.66
C GLU A 103 4.33 -14.20 4.45
N ASP A 104 5.41 -13.44 4.67
CA ASP A 104 5.38 -12.14 5.36
C ASP A 104 6.00 -11.05 4.48
N TYR A 105 5.18 -10.12 4.03
CA TYR A 105 5.55 -9.04 3.11
C TYR A 105 5.92 -7.73 3.81
N LYS A 106 6.20 -7.76 5.12
CA LYS A 106 6.65 -6.57 5.88
C LYS A 106 7.90 -5.93 5.29
N ASN A 107 8.81 -6.71 4.74
CA ASN A 107 10.01 -6.19 4.06
C ASN A 107 9.63 -5.28 2.88
N LEU A 108 8.57 -5.61 2.12
CA LEU A 108 8.07 -4.73 1.07
C LEU A 108 7.49 -3.43 1.66
N LEU A 109 6.72 -3.52 2.74
CA LEU A 109 6.18 -2.34 3.40
C LEU A 109 7.29 -1.41 3.92
N LEU A 110 8.31 -1.97 4.57
CA LEU A 110 9.46 -1.22 5.09
C LEU A 110 10.26 -0.56 3.97
N GLY A 111 10.41 -1.24 2.83
CA GLY A 111 11.06 -0.67 1.66
C GLY A 111 10.32 0.55 1.10
N LEU A 112 8.99 0.46 0.98
CA LEU A 112 8.16 1.61 0.57
C LEU A 112 8.24 2.77 1.57
N MET A 113 8.31 2.45 2.87
CA MET A 113 8.47 3.45 3.94
C MET A 113 9.84 4.12 3.88
N TYR A 114 10.91 3.35 3.67
CA TYR A 114 12.27 3.87 3.52
C TYR A 114 12.41 4.78 2.30
N GLY A 115 11.82 4.39 1.17
CA GLY A 115 11.77 5.23 -0.02
C GLY A 115 10.76 6.38 0.04
N GLY A 116 10.11 6.62 1.18
CA GLY A 116 9.21 7.75 1.39
C GLY A 116 7.98 7.77 0.49
N VAL A 117 7.50 6.60 0.03
CA VAL A 117 6.35 6.54 -0.90
C VAL A 117 5.04 6.79 -0.12
N PRO A 118 4.24 7.80 -0.49
CA PRO A 118 2.97 8.07 0.18
C PRO A 118 1.94 6.98 -0.10
N SER A 119 1.03 6.74 0.85
CA SER A 119 0.04 5.67 0.74
C SER A 119 -1.30 5.93 1.44
N VAL A 120 -2.31 5.15 1.06
CA VAL A 120 -3.59 5.01 1.77
C VAL A 120 -3.85 3.52 2.06
N ASN A 121 -4.10 3.10 3.31
CA ASN A 121 -3.82 3.79 4.58
C ASN A 121 -2.32 4.13 4.71
N ASN A 122 -1.94 4.98 5.67
CA ASN A 122 -0.52 5.27 5.93
C ASN A 122 0.26 3.97 6.26
N LEU A 123 1.43 3.77 5.64
CA LEU A 123 2.30 2.61 5.84
C LEU A 123 2.56 2.32 7.33
N THR A 124 2.78 3.35 8.16
CA THR A 124 3.00 3.16 9.60
C THR A 124 1.76 2.58 10.30
N ALA A 125 0.56 3.01 9.90
CA ALA A 125 -0.68 2.47 10.46
C ALA A 125 -0.87 1.00 10.07
N ILE A 126 -0.55 0.66 8.81
CA ILE A 126 -0.60 -0.73 8.32
C ILE A 126 0.40 -1.61 9.09
N TYR A 127 1.62 -1.12 9.34
CA TYR A 127 2.62 -1.81 10.14
C TYR A 127 2.10 -2.10 11.56
N ASN A 128 1.54 -1.08 12.23
CA ASN A 128 1.03 -1.22 13.59
C ASN A 128 -0.21 -2.12 13.69
N PHE A 129 -1.06 -2.14 12.66
CA PHE A 129 -2.23 -3.01 12.63
C PHE A 129 -1.87 -4.50 12.70
N GLN A 130 -0.68 -4.87 12.18
CA GLN A 130 -0.17 -6.24 12.28
C GLN A 130 0.21 -6.67 13.70
N PHE A 131 0.60 -5.72 14.56
CA PHE A 131 0.99 -5.98 15.95
C PHE A 131 -0.22 -5.97 16.88
N ASN A 132 -1.11 -4.98 16.75
CA ASN A 132 -2.27 -4.85 17.63
C ASN A 132 -3.31 -5.96 17.42
N MET A 133 -3.48 -6.46 16.19
CA MET A 133 -4.33 -7.63 15.95
C MET A 133 -3.77 -8.89 16.66
N ARG A 134 -2.45 -9.05 16.75
CA ARG A 134 -1.85 -10.18 17.48
C ARG A 134 -2.13 -10.14 18.99
N MET A 135 -2.17 -8.96 19.60
CA MET A 135 -2.53 -8.83 21.02
C MET A 135 -4.02 -9.12 21.28
N ALA A 136 -4.90 -8.75 20.36
CA ALA A 136 -6.34 -9.05 20.47
C ALA A 136 -6.64 -10.56 20.36
N PHE A 137 -5.88 -11.31 19.56
CA PHE A 137 -6.08 -12.75 19.42
C PHE A 137 -5.41 -13.60 20.50
N LEU A 138 -4.31 -13.14 21.12
CA LEU A 138 -3.68 -13.86 22.23
C LEU A 138 -4.42 -13.73 23.57
N THR A 139 -5.39 -12.81 23.68
CA THR A 139 -6.21 -12.63 24.88
C THR A 139 -7.52 -13.44 24.88
N ALA A 140 -7.79 -14.21 23.83
CA ALA A 140 -9.02 -15.00 23.69
C ALA A 140 -8.79 -16.52 23.81
N THR A 141 -8.03 -16.96 24.81
CA THR A 141 -8.13 -18.35 25.31
C THR A 141 -8.07 -18.31 26.82
N VAL A 142 -9.24 -18.38 27.46
CA VAL A 142 -9.36 -18.63 28.90
C VAL A 142 -9.68 -20.11 29.07
N PRO A 143 -8.75 -20.97 29.53
CA PRO A 143 -9.14 -22.19 30.18
C PRO A 143 -9.66 -21.82 31.58
N SER A 144 -10.89 -22.25 31.89
CA SER A 144 -11.53 -22.21 33.20
C SER A 144 -11.80 -20.82 33.81
N GLY A 145 -13.01 -20.30 33.56
CA GLY A 145 -13.88 -19.82 34.63
C GLY A 145 -13.54 -18.53 35.41
N GLN A 146 -12.51 -17.76 35.04
CA GLN A 146 -12.30 -16.42 35.63
C GLN A 146 -12.43 -15.32 34.59
N THR A 147 -13.47 -14.50 34.74
CA THR A 147 -13.58 -13.20 34.08
C THR A 147 -12.64 -12.21 34.76
N MET A 148 -11.49 -11.92 34.15
CA MET A 148 -10.72 -10.73 34.46
C MET A 148 -11.27 -9.55 33.66
N GLY A 149 -11.54 -8.45 34.35
CA GLY A 149 -12.04 -7.21 33.76
C GLY A 149 -11.13 -6.74 32.62
N VAL A 150 -11.71 -6.59 31.44
CA VAL A 150 -11.04 -6.03 30.27
C VAL A 150 -10.76 -4.56 30.58
N CYS A 151 -9.52 -4.22 30.93
CA CYS A 151 -9.10 -2.82 30.92
C CYS A 151 -8.88 -2.45 29.45
N ALA A 152 -9.95 -2.05 28.76
CA ALA A 152 -9.79 -1.30 27.52
C ALA A 152 -8.91 -0.08 27.83
N PRO A 153 -7.99 0.33 26.95
CA PRO A 153 -7.28 1.58 27.14
C PRO A 153 -8.28 2.72 26.92
N THR A 154 -9.01 3.08 27.97
CA THR A 154 -9.76 4.34 28.02
C THR A 154 -8.73 5.46 28.05
N TRP A 155 -8.60 6.16 26.93
CA TRP A 155 -7.95 7.45 26.89
C TRP A 155 -8.74 8.40 27.79
N THR A 156 -8.20 8.74 28.97
CA THR A 156 -8.73 9.86 29.74
C THR A 156 -8.15 11.13 29.15
N SER A 157 -9.02 11.93 28.52
CA SER A 157 -8.71 13.31 28.15
C SER A 157 -8.57 14.13 29.43
N THR A 158 -7.40 14.73 29.64
CA THR A 158 -7.26 15.87 30.56
C THR A 158 -7.40 17.17 29.77
N SER A 159 -7.89 18.21 30.42
CA SER A 159 -8.26 19.51 29.84
C SER A 159 -7.09 20.34 29.29
N SER A 160 -5.87 19.80 29.22
CA SER A 160 -4.66 20.51 28.77
C SER A 160 -4.03 19.97 27.47
N GLY A 161 -4.61 18.95 26.82
CA GLY A 161 -4.27 18.62 25.43
C GLY A 161 -2.91 17.95 25.16
N GLU A 162 -2.18 17.50 26.17
CA GLU A 162 -0.93 16.74 25.98
C GLU A 162 -1.14 15.22 26.18
N ARG A 163 -0.73 14.42 25.19
CA ARG A 163 -0.77 12.95 25.23
C ARG A 163 0.57 12.41 25.70
N GLN A 164 0.61 11.82 26.90
CA GLN A 164 1.80 11.18 27.44
C GLN A 164 1.64 9.65 27.42
N LEU A 165 2.68 8.93 27.01
CA LEU A 165 2.69 7.46 27.00
C LEU A 165 2.69 6.91 28.44
N PRO A 166 2.05 5.75 28.70
CA PRO A 166 2.05 5.15 30.03
C PRO A 166 3.46 4.75 30.43
N VAL A 167 3.90 5.14 31.62
CA VAL A 167 5.14 4.65 32.22
C VAL A 167 4.86 3.26 32.79
N ASP A 168 5.44 2.23 32.18
CA ASP A 168 5.40 0.87 32.71
C ASP A 168 6.02 0.82 34.11
N ARG A 169 5.19 0.77 35.15
CA ARG A 169 5.62 0.27 36.45
C ARG A 169 5.56 -1.24 36.43
N ALA A 170 6.66 -1.86 36.01
CA ALA A 170 6.98 -3.23 36.35
C ALA A 170 7.12 -3.32 37.89
N ASN A 171 6.08 -3.84 38.57
CA ASN A 171 6.26 -4.35 39.92
C ASN A 171 6.56 -5.84 39.82
N LEU A 172 7.76 -6.16 40.29
CA LEU A 172 8.35 -7.49 40.38
C LEU A 172 7.49 -8.44 41.22
N LEU A 173 7.25 -9.61 40.63
CA LEU A 173 7.20 -10.95 41.23
C LEU A 173 7.29 -11.02 42.76
N SER A 174 6.23 -11.50 43.41
CA SER A 174 6.34 -12.20 44.70
C SER A 174 6.57 -13.69 44.43
N GLU A 175 7.71 -14.23 44.84
CA GLU A 175 7.97 -15.69 44.83
C GLU A 175 7.20 -16.42 45.96
N PRO A 176 6.88 -17.71 45.79
CA PRO A 176 6.15 -18.48 46.80
C PRO A 176 7.08 -19.30 47.71
N SER A 177 6.78 -19.26 49.01
CA SER A 177 6.82 -20.41 49.93
C SER A 177 5.93 -20.13 51.13
#